data_AF-A0A523AHV8-F1
#
_entry.id   AF-A0A523AHV8-F1
#
_cell.length_a   1.000
_cell.length_b   1.000
_cell.length_c   1.000
_cell.angle_alpha   90.00
_cell.angle_beta   90.00
_cell.angle_gamma   90.00
#
_symmetry.space_group_name_H-M   'P 1'
#
loop_
_entity.id
_entity.type
_entity.pdbx_description
1 polymer ?
#
loop_
_entity_poly.entity_id
_entity_poly.type
_entity_poly.pdbx_seq_one_letter_code
_entity_poly.pdbx_strand_id
1 'polypeptide(L)'
;MRSGDNRGVSMMVEYLILLGILSVFVAVAALSLEDTLRKSQVSKVVDNQFSDVASQISAQVVDMATLYPSNGYLRAKVYMPSSIGDIKYIVGFEERGGKRYIFISSDRGEFRKYLSLGAFANLKFENISGITHSLKEKHELLFTSASIIYPTAVLKVRPSAIISGSNVTIDVSESYSPVDWWWVVKSWNGSELASGDMSVTKKEIGIYWSSDIETLCKYNSSTESAVCELRLEVYDSRGFTADDTEEILIAKKVG
;
A
#
# COMPACT_ATOMS: atom_id res chain seq x y z
N MET A 1 -50.32 72.01 -44.07
CA MET A 1 -49.02 71.44 -44.51
C MET A 1 -48.48 70.57 -43.39
N ARG A 2 -48.30 69.27 -43.65
CA ARG A 2 -47.94 68.24 -42.67
C ARG A 2 -46.48 68.42 -42.21
N SER A 3 -46.29 68.77 -40.94
CA SER A 3 -44.98 68.75 -40.24
C SER A 3 -44.81 67.45 -39.42
N GLY A 4 -45.24 66.31 -39.97
CA GLY A 4 -45.21 65.00 -39.28
C GLY A 4 -44.09 64.08 -39.77
N ASP A 5 -43.65 64.21 -41.01
CA ASP A 5 -42.77 63.20 -41.65
C ASP A 5 -41.31 63.30 -41.20
N ASN A 6 -40.75 64.49 -40.97
CA ASN A 6 -39.33 64.62 -40.62
C ASN A 6 -38.96 64.08 -39.23
N ARG A 7 -39.88 64.08 -38.26
CA ARG A 7 -39.63 63.53 -36.92
C ARG A 7 -39.74 62.00 -36.89
N GLY A 8 -40.70 61.43 -37.63
CA GLY A 8 -40.87 59.97 -37.73
C GLY A 8 -39.69 59.31 -38.45
N VAL A 9 -39.20 59.93 -39.53
CA VAL A 9 -38.02 59.44 -40.27
C VAL A 9 -36.75 59.54 -39.42
N SER A 10 -36.56 60.62 -38.65
CA SER A 10 -35.38 60.77 -37.78
C SER A 10 -35.30 59.70 -36.68
N MET A 11 -36.42 59.38 -36.01
CA MET A 11 -36.44 58.33 -34.99
C MET A 11 -36.22 56.93 -35.59
N MET A 12 -36.76 56.67 -36.79
CA MET A 12 -36.58 55.39 -37.47
C MET A 12 -35.12 55.17 -37.89
N VAL A 13 -34.45 56.21 -38.39
CA VAL A 13 -33.03 56.15 -38.77
C VAL A 13 -32.14 55.92 -37.55
N GLU A 14 -32.41 56.59 -36.43
CA GLU A 14 -31.67 56.39 -35.17
C GLU A 14 -31.80 54.96 -34.65
N TYR A 15 -33.00 54.37 -34.73
CA TYR A 15 -33.23 52.98 -34.34
C TYR A 15 -32.50 51.98 -35.26
N LEU A 16 -32.46 52.24 -36.57
CA LEU A 16 -31.71 51.43 -37.52
C LEU A 16 -30.19 51.48 -37.26
N ILE A 17 -29.66 52.65 -36.91
CA ILE A 17 -28.24 52.80 -36.54
C ILE A 17 -27.95 52.04 -35.23
N LEU A 18 -28.80 52.17 -34.22
CA LEU A 18 -28.66 51.44 -32.96
C LEU A 18 -28.72 49.92 -33.15
N LEU A 19 -29.64 49.42 -33.97
CA LEU A 19 -29.71 48.01 -34.32
C LEU A 19 -28.48 47.53 -35.10
N GLY A 20 -27.95 48.36 -36.00
CA GLY A 20 -26.71 48.07 -36.73
C GLY A 20 -25.52 47.92 -35.79
N ILE A 21 -25.35 48.86 -34.85
CA ILE A 21 -24.29 48.81 -33.84
C ILE A 21 -24.46 47.58 -32.94
N LEU A 22 -25.69 47.30 -32.49
CA LEU A 22 -25.99 46.14 -31.66
C LEU A 22 -25.68 44.82 -32.41
N SER A 23 -26.02 44.73 -33.69
CA SER A 23 -25.76 43.54 -34.51
C SER A 23 -24.26 43.28 -34.66
N VAL A 24 -23.45 44.32 -34.89
CA VAL A 24 -21.99 44.19 -34.93
C VAL A 24 -21.44 43.74 -33.58
N PHE A 25 -21.96 44.29 -32.48
CA PHE A 25 -21.53 43.91 -31.14
C PHE A 25 -21.85 42.45 -30.81
N VAL A 26 -23.05 41.98 -31.18
CA VAL A 26 -23.46 40.58 -31.03
C VAL A 26 -22.59 39.66 -31.88
N ALA A 27 -22.24 40.05 -33.12
CA ALA A 27 -21.37 39.26 -33.97
C ALA A 27 -19.96 39.11 -33.37
N VAL A 28 -19.38 40.19 -32.84
CA VAL A 28 -18.07 40.14 -32.17
C VAL A 28 -18.12 39.32 -30.89
N ALA A 29 -19.20 39.44 -30.11
CA ALA A 29 -19.40 38.65 -28.90
C ALA A 29 -19.54 37.15 -29.21
N ALA A 30 -20.28 36.79 -30.27
CA ALA A 30 -20.45 35.41 -30.70
C ALA A 30 -19.12 34.76 -31.10
N LEU A 31 -18.30 35.46 -31.90
CA LEU A 31 -16.97 34.98 -32.30
C LEU A 31 -16.03 34.79 -31.09
N SER A 32 -16.05 35.73 -30.14
CA SER A 32 -15.24 35.65 -28.92
C SER A 32 -15.65 34.50 -28.01
N LEU A 33 -16.95 34.22 -27.95
CA LEU A 33 -17.51 33.13 -27.15
C LEU A 33 -17.16 31.76 -27.76
N GLU A 34 -17.21 31.63 -29.08
CA GLU A 34 -16.83 30.40 -29.80
C GLU A 34 -15.38 30.00 -29.49
N ASP A 35 -14.45 30.96 -29.61
CA ASP A 35 -13.03 30.71 -29.32
C ASP A 35 -12.78 30.31 -27.87
N THR A 36 -13.51 30.94 -26.94
CA THR A 36 -13.38 30.66 -25.50
C THR A 36 -13.94 29.29 -25.15
N LEU A 37 -15.12 28.94 -25.68
CA LEU A 37 -15.74 27.64 -25.46
C LEU A 37 -14.93 26.51 -26.08
N ARG A 38 -14.42 26.70 -27.30
CA ARG A 38 -13.58 25.69 -27.97
C ARG A 38 -12.30 25.42 -27.19
N LYS A 39 -11.60 26.47 -26.74
CA LYS A 39 -10.39 26.32 -25.91
C LYS A 39 -10.69 25.63 -24.57
N SER A 40 -11.78 26.00 -23.92
CA SER A 40 -12.18 25.40 -22.63
C SER A 40 -12.55 23.92 -22.75
N GLN A 41 -13.32 23.55 -23.77
CA GLN A 41 -13.70 22.16 -24.02
C GLN A 41 -12.49 21.30 -24.37
N VAL A 42 -11.62 21.77 -25.26
CA VAL A 42 -10.39 21.05 -25.64
C VAL A 42 -9.48 20.86 -24.42
N SER A 43 -9.29 21.89 -23.60
CA SER A 43 -8.49 21.77 -22.37
C SER A 43 -9.06 20.73 -21.40
N LYS A 44 -10.38 20.70 -21.20
CA LYS A 44 -11.03 19.70 -20.33
C LYS A 44 -10.87 18.28 -20.85
N VAL A 45 -11.01 18.07 -22.16
CA VAL A 45 -10.82 16.76 -22.79
C VAL A 45 -9.39 16.29 -22.62
N VAL A 46 -8.41 17.17 -22.87
CA VAL A 46 -6.99 16.87 -22.68
C VAL A 46 -6.70 16.54 -21.22
N ASP A 47 -7.17 17.35 -20.27
CA ASP A 47 -7.02 17.10 -18.83
C ASP A 47 -7.57 15.72 -18.42
N ASN A 48 -8.73 15.34 -18.94
CA ASN A 48 -9.33 14.02 -18.66
C ASN A 48 -8.47 12.89 -19.25
N GLN A 49 -7.97 13.03 -20.47
CA GLN A 49 -7.09 12.03 -21.07
C GLN A 49 -5.76 11.88 -20.32
N PHE A 50 -5.19 12.97 -19.80
CA PHE A 50 -4.03 12.92 -18.90
C PHE A 50 -4.33 12.16 -17.61
N SER A 51 -5.54 12.35 -17.05
CA SER A 51 -5.98 11.60 -15.88
C SER A 51 -6.16 10.11 -16.17
N ASP A 52 -6.73 9.76 -17.32
CA ASP A 52 -6.95 8.36 -17.73
C ASP A 52 -5.62 7.63 -17.92
N VAL A 53 -4.66 8.22 -18.63
CA VAL A 53 -3.32 7.64 -18.82
C VAL A 53 -2.59 7.51 -17.48
N ALA A 54 -2.69 8.51 -16.61
CA ALA A 54 -2.09 8.42 -15.28
C ALA A 54 -2.69 7.28 -14.45
N SER A 55 -4.01 7.10 -14.50
CA SER A 55 -4.71 6.02 -13.83
C SER A 55 -4.29 4.65 -14.35
N GLN A 56 -4.17 4.49 -15.68
CA GLN A 56 -3.69 3.24 -16.29
C GLN A 56 -2.26 2.89 -15.87
N ILE A 57 -1.36 3.89 -15.85
CA ILE A 57 0.02 3.69 -15.40
C ILE A 57 0.06 3.33 -13.92
N SER A 58 -0.74 3.99 -13.08
CA SER A 58 -0.83 3.68 -11.66
C SER A 58 -1.33 2.25 -11.43
N ALA A 59 -2.34 1.80 -12.17
CA ALA A 59 -2.84 0.43 -12.07
C ALA A 59 -1.76 -0.60 -12.43
N GLN A 60 -1.04 -0.38 -13.54
CA GLN A 60 0.09 -1.25 -13.92
C GLN A 60 1.16 -1.30 -12.82
N VAL A 61 1.54 -0.16 -12.24
CA VAL A 61 2.54 -0.13 -11.15
C VAL A 61 2.04 -0.86 -9.91
N VAL A 62 0.76 -0.72 -9.56
CA VAL A 62 0.14 -1.42 -8.43
C VAL A 62 0.08 -2.93 -8.67
N ASP A 63 -0.31 -3.38 -9.86
CA ASP A 63 -0.35 -4.79 -10.22
C ASP A 63 1.06 -5.40 -10.17
N MET A 64 2.05 -4.69 -10.71
CA MET A 64 3.47 -5.08 -10.65
C MET A 64 3.99 -5.14 -9.20
N ALA A 65 3.57 -4.22 -8.34
CA ALA A 65 3.92 -4.22 -6.93
C ALA A 65 3.26 -5.37 -6.15
N THR A 66 2.08 -5.83 -6.58
CA THR A 66 1.38 -6.96 -5.94
C THR A 66 2.03 -8.30 -6.26
N LEU A 67 2.63 -8.43 -7.44
CA LEU A 67 3.36 -9.62 -7.88
C LEU A 67 4.82 -9.68 -7.38
N TYR A 68 5.25 -8.70 -6.58
CA TYR A 68 6.64 -8.54 -6.20
C TYR A 68 7.03 -9.45 -5.00
N PRO A 69 8.19 -10.15 -5.06
CA PRO A 69 8.71 -10.96 -3.96
C PRO A 69 9.25 -10.11 -2.81
N SER A 70 9.15 -10.59 -1.58
CA SER A 70 9.42 -9.84 -0.33
C SER A 70 10.72 -9.02 -0.28
N ASN A 71 11.75 -9.40 -1.04
CA ASN A 71 13.04 -8.71 -1.20
C ASN A 71 13.54 -8.83 -2.66
N GLY A 72 13.96 -7.72 -3.28
CA GLY A 72 14.42 -7.73 -4.67
C GLY A 72 14.57 -6.36 -5.34
N TYR A 73 14.69 -6.38 -6.67
CA TYR A 73 14.68 -5.20 -7.54
C TYR A 73 13.73 -5.49 -8.69
N LEU A 74 12.72 -4.64 -8.87
CA LEU A 74 11.80 -4.79 -10.00
C LEU A 74 12.12 -3.74 -11.07
N ARG A 75 12.49 -4.24 -12.25
CA ARG A 75 12.54 -3.44 -13.48
C ARG A 75 11.32 -3.81 -14.30
N ALA A 76 10.34 -2.92 -14.32
CA ALA A 76 9.12 -3.16 -15.06
C ALA A 76 9.02 -2.26 -16.28
N LYS A 77 8.55 -2.84 -17.37
CA LYS A 77 8.16 -2.09 -18.57
C LYS A 77 6.73 -1.65 -18.39
N VAL A 78 6.49 -0.36 -18.47
CA VAL A 78 5.14 0.22 -18.40
C VAL A 78 4.67 0.51 -19.81
N TYR A 79 3.46 0.07 -20.14
CA TYR A 79 2.84 0.43 -21.40
C TYR A 79 2.21 1.82 -21.28
N MET A 80 2.63 2.74 -22.13
CA MET A 80 2.06 4.08 -22.21
C MET A 80 2.00 4.54 -23.66
N PRO A 81 0.99 5.34 -24.05
CA PRO A 81 0.89 5.87 -25.40
C PRO A 81 2.05 6.83 -25.73
N SER A 82 2.34 6.98 -27.03
CA SER A 82 3.40 7.88 -27.50
C SER A 82 3.06 9.36 -27.33
N SER A 83 1.78 9.71 -27.20
CA SER A 83 1.27 11.07 -26.97
C SER A 83 -0.16 11.04 -26.43
N ILE A 84 -0.59 12.14 -25.81
CA ILE A 84 -1.97 12.39 -25.41
C ILE A 84 -2.49 13.55 -26.29
N GLY A 85 -3.38 13.24 -27.23
CA GLY A 85 -3.60 14.12 -28.38
C GLY A 85 -2.27 14.37 -29.11
N ASP A 86 -1.91 15.64 -29.28
CA ASP A 86 -0.64 16.07 -29.89
C ASP A 86 0.46 16.41 -28.86
N ILE A 87 0.23 16.11 -27.59
CA ILE A 87 1.11 16.52 -26.49
C ILE A 87 1.99 15.36 -26.06
N LYS A 88 3.30 15.59 -26.12
CA LYS A 88 4.33 14.71 -25.57
C LYS A 88 4.42 14.92 -24.07
N TYR A 89 4.69 13.85 -23.34
CA TYR A 89 4.72 13.88 -21.89
C TYR A 89 5.81 12.99 -21.30
N ILE A 90 6.07 13.24 -20.03
CA ILE A 90 7.07 12.61 -19.19
C ILE A 90 6.34 12.02 -17.99
N VAL A 91 6.72 10.81 -17.62
CA VAL A 91 6.22 10.13 -16.44
C VAL A 91 7.39 9.80 -15.53
N GLY A 92 7.22 10.03 -14.25
CA GLY A 92 8.21 9.65 -13.26
C GLY A 92 7.62 9.61 -11.86
N PHE A 93 8.48 9.38 -10.89
CA PHE A 93 8.10 9.38 -9.49
C PHE A 93 8.61 10.62 -8.78
N GLU A 94 7.80 11.14 -7.86
CA GLU A 94 8.16 12.27 -7.01
C GLU A 94 7.63 12.04 -5.60
N GLU A 95 8.44 12.36 -4.60
CA GLU A 95 8.03 12.31 -3.20
C GLU A 95 7.64 13.71 -2.72
N ARG A 96 6.43 13.84 -2.16
CA ARG A 96 5.93 15.08 -1.56
C ARG A 96 5.24 14.81 -0.24
N GLY A 97 5.73 15.42 0.83
CA GLY A 97 5.12 15.30 2.16
C GLY A 97 5.08 13.86 2.69
N GLY A 98 6.15 13.09 2.47
CA GLY A 98 6.26 11.68 2.90
C GLY A 98 5.35 10.70 2.14
N LYS A 99 4.65 11.16 1.10
CA LYS A 99 3.86 10.32 0.20
C LYS A 99 4.50 10.31 -1.19
N ARG A 100 4.45 9.15 -1.83
CA ARG A 100 5.02 8.94 -3.17
C ARG A 100 3.95 9.04 -4.22
N TYR A 101 4.26 9.78 -5.27
CA TYR A 101 3.35 10.07 -6.37
C TYR A 101 3.99 9.65 -7.69
N ILE A 102 3.15 9.16 -8.60
CA ILE A 102 3.48 9.17 -10.02
C ILE A 102 3.09 10.55 -10.54
N PHE A 103 4.04 11.26 -11.13
CA PHE A 103 3.75 12.50 -11.84
C PHE A 103 3.70 12.24 -13.34
N ILE A 104 2.75 12.89 -13.99
CA ILE A 104 2.73 13.05 -15.44
C ILE A 104 2.84 14.53 -15.73
N SER A 105 3.81 14.89 -16.56
CA SER A 105 4.03 16.25 -17.01
C SER A 105 4.08 16.29 -18.53
N SER A 106 3.37 17.22 -19.15
CA SER A 106 3.64 17.58 -20.55
C SER A 106 5.10 18.05 -20.68
N ASP A 107 5.68 17.83 -21.86
CA ASP A 107 7.06 18.24 -22.19
C ASP A 107 7.26 19.76 -22.04
N ARG A 108 6.21 20.54 -22.30
CA ARG A 108 6.19 22.01 -22.12
C ARG A 108 5.82 22.47 -20.70
N GLY A 109 5.49 21.54 -19.80
CA GLY A 109 5.10 21.85 -18.42
C GLY A 109 3.71 22.47 -18.23
N GLU A 110 2.93 22.67 -19.29
CA GLU A 110 1.58 23.26 -19.25
C GLU A 110 0.59 22.40 -18.45
N PHE A 111 0.72 21.08 -18.54
CA PHE A 111 -0.09 20.12 -17.80
C PHE A 111 0.79 19.29 -16.88
N ARG A 112 0.46 19.29 -15.58
CA ARG A 112 1.10 18.43 -14.58
C ARG A 112 0.07 17.85 -13.62
N LYS A 113 0.06 16.52 -13.49
CA LYS A 113 -0.82 15.79 -12.57
C LYS A 113 0.02 14.88 -11.68
N TYR A 114 -0.45 14.72 -10.45
CA TYR A 114 0.14 13.80 -9.47
C TYR A 114 -0.93 12.78 -9.11
N LEU A 115 -0.61 11.50 -9.26
CA LEU A 115 -1.42 10.42 -8.73
C LEU A 115 -0.72 9.81 -7.53
N SER A 116 -1.46 9.74 -6.42
CA SER A 116 -1.02 9.03 -5.22
C SER A 116 -1.09 7.53 -5.48
N LEU A 117 -0.08 6.79 -5.05
CA LEU A 117 -0.09 5.32 -5.06
C LEU A 117 -1.03 4.71 -3.99
N GLY A 118 -1.83 5.52 -3.30
CA GLY A 118 -2.92 5.05 -2.43
C GLY A 118 -2.43 4.19 -1.26
N ALA A 119 -3.18 3.12 -0.95
CA ALA A 119 -2.86 2.16 0.12
C ALA A 119 -1.53 1.40 -0.10
N PHE A 120 -1.01 1.41 -1.33
CA PHE A 120 0.30 0.85 -1.67
C PHE A 120 1.45 1.80 -1.32
N ALA A 121 1.18 3.05 -0.94
CA ALA A 121 2.18 3.89 -0.27
C ALA A 121 2.67 3.27 1.05
N ASN A 122 1.88 2.36 1.65
CA ASN A 122 2.27 1.60 2.84
C ASN A 122 3.20 0.41 2.50
N LEU A 123 3.30 -0.01 1.24
CA LEU A 123 4.42 -0.83 0.80
C LEU A 123 5.65 0.07 0.82
N LYS A 124 6.59 -0.22 1.73
CA LYS A 124 7.81 0.56 1.90
C LYS A 124 8.72 0.38 0.68
N PHE A 125 8.43 1.11 -0.40
CA PHE A 125 9.32 1.21 -1.56
C PHE A 125 10.57 2.02 -1.20
N GLU A 126 11.62 1.41 -0.63
CA GLU A 126 12.76 2.18 -0.11
C GLU A 126 13.45 3.09 -1.14
N ASN A 127 13.39 2.75 -2.44
CA ASN A 127 14.01 3.55 -3.47
C ASN A 127 13.16 3.55 -4.75
N ILE A 128 12.28 4.54 -4.90
CA ILE A 128 11.56 4.77 -6.15
C ILE A 128 12.33 5.80 -6.96
N SER A 129 12.83 5.43 -8.14
CA SER A 129 13.54 6.36 -9.03
C SER A 129 13.28 6.01 -10.49
N GLY A 130 13.22 7.02 -11.34
CA GLY A 130 13.06 6.78 -12.77
C GLY A 130 12.12 7.77 -13.42
N ILE A 131 12.56 8.24 -14.59
CA ILE A 131 11.80 9.13 -15.44
C ILE A 131 11.85 8.54 -16.85
N THR A 132 10.68 8.36 -17.45
CA THR A 132 10.55 7.88 -18.83
C THR A 132 9.78 8.89 -19.66
N HIS A 133 10.22 9.05 -20.91
CA HIS A 133 9.62 9.97 -21.87
C HIS A 133 8.74 9.17 -22.84
N SER A 134 7.58 9.70 -23.17
CA SER A 134 6.59 9.12 -24.10
C SER A 134 7.17 8.70 -25.46
N LEU A 135 8.23 9.37 -25.93
CA LEU A 135 8.93 9.04 -27.18
C LEU A 135 10.00 7.94 -27.08
N LYS A 136 10.32 7.42 -25.89
CA LYS A 136 11.32 6.35 -25.77
C LYS A 136 10.75 5.04 -26.31
N GLU A 137 11.56 4.27 -27.04
CA GLU A 137 11.17 2.95 -27.54
C GLU A 137 10.88 1.93 -26.42
N LYS A 138 11.52 2.12 -25.26
CA LYS A 138 11.28 1.33 -24.04
C LYS A 138 11.04 2.26 -22.87
N HIS A 139 9.91 2.05 -22.20
CA HIS A 139 9.53 2.79 -21.01
C HIS A 139 9.79 1.92 -19.78
N GLU A 140 10.72 2.38 -18.93
CA GLU A 140 11.14 1.62 -17.77
C GLU A 140 11.05 2.50 -16.53
N LEU A 141 10.47 1.92 -15.49
CA LEU A 141 10.36 2.50 -14.16
C LEU A 141 11.06 1.56 -13.18
N LEU A 142 11.84 2.14 -12.26
CA LEU A 142 12.71 1.39 -11.36
C LEU A 142 12.27 1.64 -9.93
N PHE A 143 12.01 0.56 -9.20
CA PHE A 143 11.71 0.67 -7.79
C PHE A 143 12.22 -0.54 -7.01
N THR A 144 12.71 -0.28 -5.81
CA THR A 144 12.97 -1.29 -4.79
C THR A 144 11.91 -1.18 -3.72
N SER A 145 11.39 -2.31 -3.23
CA SER A 145 10.67 -2.35 -1.97
C SER A 145 11.32 -3.32 -1.01
N ALA A 146 11.46 -2.86 0.24
CA ALA A 146 11.74 -3.71 1.37
C ALA A 146 10.39 -3.99 2.04
N SER A 147 9.93 -5.24 1.97
CA SER A 147 8.84 -5.64 2.85
C SER A 147 9.42 -5.87 4.24
N ILE A 148 8.79 -5.32 5.27
CA ILE A 148 9.09 -5.74 6.64
C ILE A 148 8.44 -7.12 6.79
N ILE A 149 9.21 -8.17 6.51
CA ILE A 149 8.81 -9.53 6.84
C ILE A 149 8.85 -9.62 8.36
N TYR A 150 7.69 -9.74 9.00
CA TYR A 150 7.59 -9.98 10.44
C TYR A 150 8.15 -11.38 10.76
N PRO A 151 8.72 -11.58 11.97
CA PRO A 151 9.05 -12.92 12.41
C PRO A 151 7.79 -13.80 12.42
N THR A 152 7.94 -15.08 12.18
CA THR A 152 6.89 -16.10 12.32
C THR A 152 7.26 -16.99 13.50
N ALA A 153 6.32 -17.15 14.43
CA ALA A 153 6.46 -18.05 15.58
C ALA A 153 5.67 -19.33 15.29
N VAL A 154 6.32 -20.47 15.49
CA VAL A 154 5.70 -21.80 15.41
C VAL A 154 6.30 -22.67 16.51
N LEU A 155 5.48 -23.05 17.47
CA LEU A 155 5.84 -23.92 18.58
C LEU A 155 5.39 -25.34 18.29
N LYS A 156 6.29 -26.32 18.38
CA LYS A 156 5.93 -27.75 18.34
C LYS A 156 6.43 -28.41 19.61
N VAL A 157 5.54 -29.09 20.32
CA VAL A 157 5.85 -29.76 21.59
C VAL A 157 5.77 -31.27 21.40
N ARG A 158 6.84 -32.00 21.71
CA ARG A 158 6.88 -33.46 21.58
C ARG A 158 7.52 -34.15 22.78
N PRO A 159 6.86 -35.17 23.38
CA PRO A 159 5.47 -35.56 23.15
C PRO A 159 4.49 -34.52 23.73
N SER A 160 3.27 -34.46 23.20
CA SER A 160 2.20 -33.57 23.69
C SER A 160 1.53 -34.06 24.98
N ALA A 161 1.86 -35.28 25.43
CA ALA A 161 1.43 -35.85 26.69
C ALA A 161 2.64 -36.47 27.41
N ILE A 162 2.83 -36.10 28.68
CA ILE A 162 3.93 -36.56 29.51
C ILE A 162 3.48 -36.94 30.92
N ILE A 163 4.30 -37.75 31.58
CA ILE A 163 4.22 -37.98 33.02
C ILE A 163 5.20 -37.02 33.71
N SER A 164 4.80 -36.45 34.84
CA SER A 164 5.64 -35.57 35.67
C SER A 164 7.05 -36.14 35.88
N GLY A 165 8.05 -35.30 35.65
CA GLY A 165 9.48 -35.63 35.71
C GLY A 165 10.06 -36.19 34.42
N SER A 166 9.27 -36.24 33.33
CA SER A 166 9.77 -36.63 32.00
C SER A 166 10.27 -35.41 31.21
N ASN A 167 11.15 -35.68 30.25
CA ASN A 167 11.63 -34.66 29.32
C ASN A 167 10.63 -34.45 28.17
N VAL A 168 10.51 -33.20 27.74
CA VAL A 168 9.76 -32.75 26.58
C VAL A 168 10.71 -32.03 25.65
N THR A 169 10.64 -32.33 24.37
CA THR A 169 11.34 -31.57 23.33
C THR A 169 10.47 -30.43 22.86
N ILE A 170 10.96 -29.20 23.05
CA ILE A 170 10.47 -27.99 22.40
C ILE A 170 11.17 -27.88 21.05
N ASP A 171 10.39 -27.76 19.99
CA ASP A 171 10.86 -27.63 18.61
C ASP A 171 10.29 -26.35 18.00
N VAL A 172 11.17 -25.38 17.77
CA VAL A 172 10.86 -24.08 17.13
C VAL A 172 11.45 -23.98 15.73
N SER A 173 11.83 -25.11 15.12
CA SER A 173 12.53 -25.13 13.83
C SER A 173 11.76 -24.57 12.63
N GLU A 174 10.44 -24.43 12.74
CA GLU A 174 9.62 -23.76 11.72
C GLU A 174 9.44 -22.26 11.98
N SER A 175 9.91 -21.77 13.13
CA SER A 175 9.95 -20.33 13.40
C SER A 175 11.02 -19.70 12.52
N TYR A 176 10.76 -18.49 12.03
CA TYR A 176 11.63 -17.85 11.06
C TYR A 176 11.59 -16.33 11.16
N SER A 177 12.75 -15.70 10.93
CA SER A 177 12.89 -14.28 10.67
C SER A 177 13.97 -14.07 9.61
N PRO A 178 13.85 -13.06 8.73
CA PRO A 178 14.88 -12.75 7.73
C PRO A 178 16.17 -12.18 8.31
N VAL A 179 16.19 -11.86 9.61
CA VAL A 179 17.34 -11.33 10.36
C VAL A 179 17.57 -12.18 11.60
N ASP A 180 18.65 -11.91 12.32
CA ASP A 180 18.92 -12.56 13.60
C ASP A 180 17.70 -12.45 14.53
N TRP A 181 17.32 -13.60 15.08
CA TRP A 181 16.16 -13.75 15.93
C TRP A 181 16.43 -14.68 17.10
N TRP A 182 15.64 -14.49 18.13
CA TRP A 182 15.68 -15.22 19.37
C TRP A 182 14.28 -15.62 19.78
N TRP A 183 14.21 -16.57 20.68
CA TRP A 183 12.95 -17.12 21.12
C TRP A 183 12.98 -17.47 22.60
N VAL A 184 11.82 -17.34 23.23
CA VAL A 184 11.58 -17.68 24.63
C VAL A 184 10.27 -18.44 24.71
N VAL A 185 10.28 -19.60 25.36
CA VAL A 185 9.09 -20.36 25.72
C VAL A 185 8.81 -20.15 27.20
N LYS A 186 7.60 -19.68 27.49
CA LYS A 186 7.09 -19.45 28.85
C LYS A 186 6.10 -20.53 29.24
N SER A 187 6.11 -20.89 30.52
CA SER A 187 5.10 -21.74 31.13
C SER A 187 3.78 -21.00 31.34
N TRP A 188 2.76 -21.75 31.74
CA TRP A 188 1.46 -21.25 32.20
C TRP A 188 1.54 -20.23 33.36
N ASN A 189 2.64 -20.21 34.12
CA ASN A 189 2.90 -19.21 35.17
C ASN A 189 3.71 -18.01 34.64
N GLY A 190 3.89 -17.88 33.32
CA GLY A 190 4.71 -16.86 32.68
C GLY A 190 6.22 -17.00 32.92
N SER A 191 6.65 -18.06 33.61
CA SER A 191 8.07 -18.31 33.89
C SER A 191 8.76 -18.86 32.64
N GLU A 192 9.98 -18.41 32.38
CA GLU A 192 10.78 -18.90 31.26
C GLU A 192 11.18 -20.37 31.48
N LEU A 193 10.79 -21.24 30.54
CA LEU A 193 11.17 -22.66 30.53
C LEU A 193 12.41 -22.90 29.66
N ALA A 194 12.46 -22.21 28.52
CA ALA A 194 13.51 -22.38 27.54
C ALA A 194 13.68 -21.10 26.73
N SER A 195 14.91 -20.75 26.45
CA SER A 195 15.28 -19.75 25.46
C SER A 195 16.41 -20.24 24.58
N GLY A 196 16.53 -19.61 23.43
CA GLY A 196 17.57 -19.84 22.45
C GLY A 196 17.59 -18.76 21.37
N ASP A 197 18.51 -18.94 20.43
CA ASP A 197 18.65 -18.13 19.23
C ASP A 197 18.33 -18.97 17.99
N MET A 198 18.48 -18.38 16.81
CA MET A 198 18.30 -19.07 15.53
C MET A 198 19.21 -20.28 15.30
N SER A 199 20.31 -20.44 16.07
CA SER A 199 21.22 -21.59 15.96
C SER A 199 20.73 -22.79 16.77
N VAL A 200 19.90 -22.56 17.81
CA VAL A 200 19.34 -23.59 18.67
C VAL A 200 17.83 -23.61 18.50
N THR A 201 17.34 -24.49 17.62
CA THR A 201 15.90 -24.58 17.31
C THR A 201 15.18 -25.71 18.02
N LYS A 202 15.91 -26.56 18.75
CA LYS A 202 15.34 -27.67 19.54
C LYS A 202 15.98 -27.72 20.91
N LYS A 203 15.17 -27.88 21.95
CA LYS A 203 15.63 -27.96 23.34
C LYS A 203 14.80 -28.94 24.14
N GLU A 204 15.46 -29.79 24.90
CA GLU A 204 14.78 -30.65 25.87
C GLU A 204 14.64 -29.94 27.21
N ILE A 205 13.44 -30.01 27.79
CA ILE A 205 13.12 -29.49 29.11
C ILE A 205 12.47 -30.58 29.98
N GLY A 206 12.84 -30.64 31.26
CA GLY A 206 12.15 -31.50 32.22
C GLY A 206 11.00 -30.75 32.86
N ILE A 207 9.78 -31.31 32.81
CA ILE A 207 8.61 -30.69 33.44
C ILE A 207 8.23 -31.47 34.69
N TYR A 208 8.20 -30.78 35.83
CA TYR A 208 7.90 -31.36 37.14
C TYR A 208 6.55 -30.87 37.65
N TRP A 209 5.82 -31.75 38.34
CA TRP A 209 4.55 -31.40 38.95
C TRP A 209 4.73 -30.41 40.10
N SER A 210 4.02 -29.27 40.04
CA SER A 210 3.98 -28.26 41.10
C SER A 210 2.54 -27.88 41.46
N SER A 211 2.34 -27.21 42.60
CA SER A 211 1.03 -26.68 43.01
C SER A 211 0.44 -25.67 42.01
N ASP A 212 1.30 -25.02 41.24
CA ASP A 212 0.92 -24.05 40.21
C ASP A 212 0.16 -24.73 39.06
N ILE A 213 0.44 -26.01 38.79
CA ILE A 213 -0.28 -26.78 37.75
C ILE A 213 -1.73 -27.00 38.17
N GLU A 214 -1.96 -27.30 39.44
CA GLU A 214 -3.29 -27.58 39.95
C GLU A 214 -4.17 -26.31 40.00
N THR A 215 -3.56 -25.12 39.95
CA THR A 215 -4.24 -23.82 40.05
C THR A 215 -4.32 -23.03 38.74
N LEU A 216 -3.27 -23.08 37.92
CA LEU A 216 -3.16 -22.29 36.68
C LEU A 216 -3.45 -23.11 35.41
N CYS A 217 -3.40 -24.44 35.48
CA CYS A 217 -3.75 -25.31 34.35
C CYS A 217 -5.14 -25.92 34.51
N LYS A 218 -5.68 -26.47 33.43
CA LYS A 218 -6.96 -27.21 33.44
C LYS A 218 -6.73 -28.58 34.10
N TYR A 219 -6.82 -28.64 35.42
CA TYR A 219 -6.59 -29.85 36.22
C TYR A 219 -7.84 -30.73 36.32
N ASN A 220 -7.67 -32.04 36.11
CA ASN A 220 -8.68 -33.06 36.31
C ASN A 220 -8.27 -33.98 37.48
N SER A 221 -9.01 -33.90 38.58
CA SER A 221 -8.78 -34.68 39.79
C SER A 221 -9.09 -36.17 39.64
N SER A 222 -9.91 -36.56 38.66
CA SER A 222 -10.28 -37.98 38.47
C SER A 222 -9.18 -38.78 37.79
N THR A 223 -8.39 -38.13 36.93
CA THR A 223 -7.31 -38.75 36.15
C THR A 223 -5.92 -38.29 36.62
N GLU A 224 -5.87 -37.46 37.66
CA GLU A 224 -4.66 -36.78 38.15
C GLU A 224 -3.82 -36.17 37.02
N SER A 225 -4.47 -35.49 36.08
CA SER A 225 -3.82 -34.93 34.89
C SER A 225 -4.22 -33.47 34.69
N ALA A 226 -3.30 -32.66 34.18
CA ALA A 226 -3.53 -31.25 33.87
C ALA A 226 -3.17 -30.94 32.41
N VAL A 227 -3.99 -30.14 31.75
CA VAL A 227 -3.66 -29.55 30.44
C VAL A 227 -3.17 -28.13 30.67
N CYS A 228 -1.92 -27.88 30.33
CA CYS A 228 -1.25 -26.60 30.50
C CYS A 228 -0.91 -25.97 29.15
N GLU A 229 -1.03 -24.65 29.07
CA GLU A 229 -0.64 -23.88 27.88
C GLU A 229 0.83 -23.45 27.98
N LEU A 230 1.56 -23.59 26.88
CA LEU A 230 2.91 -23.08 26.68
C LEU A 230 2.86 -21.97 25.65
N ARG A 231 3.59 -20.88 25.92
CA ARG A 231 3.63 -19.72 25.02
C ARG A 231 5.04 -19.52 24.47
N LEU A 232 5.17 -19.46 23.16
CA LEU A 232 6.37 -19.07 22.45
C LEU A 232 6.30 -17.58 22.12
N GLU A 233 7.38 -16.87 22.38
CA GLU A 233 7.61 -15.50 21.92
C GLU A 233 8.90 -15.49 21.10
N VAL A 234 8.79 -15.08 19.83
CA VAL A 234 9.91 -14.87 18.91
C VAL A 234 10.11 -13.38 18.74
N TYR A 235 11.36 -12.92 18.89
CA TYR A 235 11.74 -11.53 18.70
C TYR A 235 12.94 -11.42 17.77
N ASP A 236 12.93 -10.39 16.93
CA ASP A 236 14.01 -10.13 15.98
C ASP A 236 14.88 -8.93 16.40
N SER A 237 16.04 -8.80 15.77
CA SER A 237 16.98 -7.68 16.00
C SER A 237 16.43 -6.29 15.65
N ARG A 238 15.29 -6.22 14.95
CA ARG A 238 14.60 -4.97 14.59
C ARG A 238 13.54 -4.57 15.63
N GLY A 239 13.29 -5.41 16.63
CA GLY A 239 12.30 -5.19 17.69
C GLY A 239 10.88 -5.63 17.32
N PHE A 240 10.70 -6.42 16.26
CA PHE A 240 9.42 -7.05 15.94
C PHE A 240 9.26 -8.37 16.70
N THR A 241 8.03 -8.67 17.07
CA THR A 241 7.68 -9.86 17.86
C THR A 241 6.56 -10.65 17.20
N ALA A 242 6.59 -11.97 17.37
CA ALA A 242 5.51 -12.88 17.03
C ALA A 242 5.36 -13.92 18.14
N ASP A 243 4.15 -14.41 18.35
CA ASP A 243 3.86 -15.38 19.39
C ASP A 243 3.00 -16.54 18.88
N ASP A 244 3.13 -17.67 19.55
CA ASP A 244 2.38 -18.89 19.30
C ASP A 244 2.11 -19.62 20.62
N THR A 245 1.05 -20.41 20.68
CA THR A 245 0.69 -21.15 21.89
C THR A 245 0.36 -22.60 21.58
N GLU A 246 0.79 -23.50 22.46
CA GLU A 246 0.52 -24.93 22.34
C GLU A 246 0.13 -25.53 23.70
N GLU A 247 -0.77 -26.51 23.69
CA GLU A 247 -1.21 -27.20 24.91
C GLU A 247 -0.40 -28.49 25.13
N ILE A 248 -0.04 -28.76 26.39
CA ILE A 248 0.61 -30.00 26.82
C ILE A 248 -0.19 -30.66 27.95
N LEU A 249 -0.40 -31.97 27.82
CA LEU A 249 -1.01 -32.80 28.86
C LEU A 249 0.08 -33.33 29.81
N ILE A 250 -0.06 -33.10 31.10
CA ILE A 250 0.83 -33.57 32.14
C ILE A 250 0.04 -34.49 33.07
N ALA A 251 0.49 -35.72 33.26
CA ALA A 251 -0.04 -36.65 34.25
C ALA A 251 0.82 -36.64 35.52
N LYS A 252 0.19 -36.66 36.68
CA LYS A 252 0.87 -36.79 37.97
C LYS A 252 1.51 -38.17 38.06
N LYS A 253 2.74 -38.22 38.56
CA LYS A 253 3.43 -39.49 38.77
C LYS A 253 2.87 -40.15 40.01
N VAL A 254 2.07 -41.19 39.84
CA VAL A 254 1.59 -42.03 40.95
C VAL A 254 2.78 -42.87 41.43
N GLY A 255 3.18 -42.67 42.68
CA GLY A 255 4.23 -43.43 43.35
C GLY A 255 3.71 -44.72 43.98
#